data_AF-A0A832UJ53-F1
#
_entry.id   AF-A0A832UJ53-F1
#
_cell.length_a   1.000
_cell.length_b   1.000
_cell.length_c   1.000
_cell.angle_alpha   90.00
_cell.angle_beta   90.00
_cell.angle_gamma   90.00
#
_symmetry.space_group_name_H-M   'P 1'
#
loop_
_entity.id
_entity.type
_entity.pdbx_description
1 polymer ?
#
loop_
_entity_poly.entity_id
_entity_poly.type
_entity_poly.pdbx_seq_one_letter_code
_entity_poly.pdbx_strand_id
1 'polypeptide(L)' 'MGKELKLGAEARLTLKDNVVVKERIKKSYRLAQIDSVLRKERTSKEAS' A
#
# COMPACT_ATOMS: atom_id res chain seq x y z
N MET A 1 17.04 -8.63 -2.23
CA MET A 1 16.29 -7.93 -1.17
C MET A 1 16.26 -6.46 -1.55
N GLY A 2 15.08 -5.84 -1.74
CA GLY A 2 14.98 -4.43 -2.19
C GLY A 2 15.33 -3.45 -1.07
N LYS A 3 15.79 -2.23 -1.41
CA LYS A 3 16.10 -1.19 -0.43
C LYS A 3 14.79 -0.61 0.11
N GLU A 4 14.59 -0.60 1.42
CA GLU A 4 13.44 0.09 2.01
C GLU A 4 13.57 1.60 1.79
N LEU A 5 12.52 2.20 1.22
CA LEU A 5 12.44 3.65 1.04
C LEU A 5 11.73 4.30 2.22
N LYS A 6 10.59 3.72 2.62
CA LYS A 6 9.77 4.25 3.71
C LYS A 6 8.78 3.20 4.22
N LEU A 7 8.59 3.17 5.54
CA LEU A 7 7.52 2.44 6.19
C LEU A 7 6.47 3.43 6.71
N GLY A 8 5.22 3.23 6.32
CA GLY A 8 4.09 4.01 6.81
C GLY A 8 3.04 3.14 7.46
N ALA A 9 1.99 3.76 8.00
CA ALA A 9 0.88 3.03 8.59
C ALA A 9 0.12 2.18 7.54
N GLU A 10 0.09 2.58 6.27
CA GLU A 10 -0.74 1.92 5.25
C GLU A 10 0.02 0.98 4.32
N ALA A 11 1.29 1.25 4.09
CA ALA A 11 2.11 0.49 3.16
C ALA A 11 3.60 0.64 3.47
N ARG A 12 4.37 -0.35 3.02
CA ARG A 12 5.83 -0.32 2.93
C ARG A 12 6.23 -0.04 1.49
N LEU A 13 7.12 0.93 1.30
CA LEU A 13 7.70 1.26 -0.01
C LEU A 13 9.12 0.71 -0.08
N THR A 14 9.40 -0.05 -1.13
CA THR A 14 10.75 -0.57 -1.41
C THR A 14 11.16 -0.22 -2.83
N LEU A 15 12.46 0.02 -3.03
CA LEU A 15 13.07 0.15 -4.34
C LEU A 15 13.73 -1.18 -4.69
N LYS A 16 13.28 -1.78 -5.79
CA LYS A 16 13.83 -3.03 -6.32
C LYS A 16 14.01 -2.89 -7.83
N ASP A 17 15.24 -3.05 -8.32
CA ASP A 17 15.55 -3.05 -9.76
C ASP A 17 15.04 -1.78 -10.48
N ASN A 18 15.25 -0.59 -9.87
CA ASN A 18 14.71 0.70 -10.32
C ASN A 18 13.17 0.81 -10.38
N VAL A 19 12.45 -0.17 -9.85
CA VAL A 19 10.99 -0.14 -9.68
C VAL A 19 10.65 0.17 -8.23
N VAL A 20 9.73 1.11 -8.03
CA VAL A 20 9.15 1.39 -6.71
C VAL A 20 7.99 0.42 -6.46
N VAL A 21 8.14 -0.44 -5.46
CA VAL A 21 7.13 -1.42 -5.05
C VAL A 21 6.42 -0.94 -3.78
N LYS A 22 5.10 -0.89 -3.83
CA LYS A 22 4.23 -0.55 -2.69
C LYS A 22 3.52 -1.79 -2.16
N GLU A 23 4.00 -2.30 -1.03
CA GLU A 23 3.38 -3.42 -0.32
C GLU A 23 2.39 -2.88 0.72
N ARG A 24 1.08 -3.13 0.56
CA ARG A 24 0.07 -2.69 1.52
C ARG A 24 0.10 -3.54 2.79
N ILE A 25 -0.03 -2.89 3.94
CA ILE A 25 -0.10 -3.55 5.24
C ILE A 25 -1.56 -3.89 5.54
N LYS A 26 -1.88 -5.17 5.73
CA LYS A 26 -3.23 -5.60 6.11
C LYS A 26 -3.55 -5.13 7.52
N LYS A 27 -4.66 -4.41 7.67
CA LYS A 27 -5.17 -3.97 8.97
C LYS A 27 -6.05 -5.05 9.58
N SER A 28 -5.59 -5.65 10.68
CA SER A 28 -6.30 -6.73 11.38
C SER A 28 -7.69 -6.32 11.87
N TYR A 29 -7.88 -5.03 12.17
CA TYR A 29 -9.13 -4.47 12.68
C TYR A 29 -10.18 -4.15 11.60
N ARG A 30 -9.86 -4.30 10.30
CA ARG A 30 -10.75 -3.86 9.22
C ARG A 30 -11.52 -5.04 8.63
N LEU A 31 -12.84 -4.92 8.58
CA LEU A 31 -13.71 -5.87 7.88
C LEU A 31 -13.35 -5.88 6.37
N ALA A 32 -13.39 -7.07 5.76
CA ALA A 32 -12.99 -7.26 4.36
C ALA A 32 -13.80 -6.39 3.38
N GLN A 33 -15.10 -6.21 3.66
CA GLN A 33 -16.01 -5.39 2.86
C GLN A 33 -15.57 -3.92 2.85
N ILE A 34 -15.26 -3.37 4.03
CA ILE A 34 -14.78 -1.99 4.20
C ILE A 34 -13.40 -1.83 3.56
N ASP A 35 -12.53 -2.83 3.70
CA ASP A 35 -11.18 -2.78 3.14
C ASP A 35 -11.17 -2.76 1.61
N SER A 36 -12.08 -3.50 0.96
CA SER A 36 -12.23 -3.49 -0.50
C SER A 36 -12.60 -2.09 -1.02
N VAL A 37 -13.60 -1.46 -0.41
CA VAL A 37 -14.08 -0.12 -0.80
C VAL A 37 -12.97 0.93 -0.60
N LEU A 38 -12.39 0.98 0.60
CA LEU A 38 -11.33 1.94 0.93
C LEU A 38 -10.10 1.79 0.03
N ARG A 39 -9.76 0.55 -0.37
CA ARG A 39 -8.63 0.31 -1.29
C ARG A 39 -8.90 0.86 -2.68
N LYS A 40 -10.11 0.64 -3.21
CA LYS A 40 -10.51 1.14 -4.54
C LYS A 40 -10.49 2.67 -4.57
N GLU A 41 -11.13 3.30 -3.59
CA GLU A 41 -11.19 4.77 -3.49
C GLU A 41 -9.80 5.41 -3.38
N ARG A 42 -8.93 4.89 -2.52
CA ARG A 42 -7.57 5.44 -2.33
C ARG A 42 -6.71 5.27 -3.57
N THR A 43 -6.81 4.12 -4.26
CA THR A 43 -6.06 3.90 -5.51
C THR A 43 -6.52 4.86 -6.60
N SER A 44 -7.82 5.14 -6.69
CA SER A 44 -8.34 6.17 -7.59
C SER A 44 -7.75 7.53 -7.28
N LYS A 45 -7.78 7.96 -6.01
CA LYS A 45 -7.22 9.26 -5.58
C LYS A 45 -5.72 9.41 -5.77
N GLU A 46 -4.96 8.31 -5.73
CA GLU A 46 -3.51 8.33 -5.94
C GLU A 46 -3.12 8.35 -7.43
N ALA A 47 -4.03 7.93 -8.33
CA ALA A 47 -3.79 7.86 -9.77
C ALA A 47 -4.31 9.09 -10.55
N SER A 48 -5.00 10.02 -9.86
CA SER A 48 -5.46 11.30 -10.42
C SER A 48 -4.55 12.43 -9.97
#